data_AF-A0A924VJ16-F1
#
_entry.id   AF-A0A924VJ16-F1
#
_cell.length_a   1.000
_cell.length_b   1.000
_cell.length_c   1.000
_cell.angle_alpha   90.00
_cell.angle_beta   90.00
_cell.angle_gamma   90.00
#
_symmetry.space_group_name_H-M   'P 1'
#
loop_
_entity.id
_entity.type
_entity.pdbx_description
1 polymer ?
#
loop_
_entity_poly.entity_id
_entity_poly.type
_entity_poly.pdbx_seq_one_letter_code
_entity_poly.pdbx_strand_id
1 'polypeptide(L)'
;ATKHLSMPVHFLRVGEDGALYKGYENDGLQLPTDVTGSTEGQLVCRQWSARTAFWRPNRTNEFYQYTDTPTGTYWCSTQTGTSSNEEFSITFGVPFADAKWFRGRDTSNRAASRCPDASCCRRPDTELSKRWAHKAWPSAKLHAHILAPLPSGTFPGVDDTELYAFLEAHSAE
;
A
#
# COMPACT_ATOMS: atom_id res chain seq x y z
N ALA A 1 21.48 9.18 -3.51
CA ALA A 1 21.85 8.39 -2.31
C ALA A 1 22.87 7.30 -2.65
N THR A 2 22.50 6.30 -3.45
CA THR A 2 23.30 5.09 -3.71
C THR A 2 24.74 5.32 -4.16
N LYS A 3 25.00 6.18 -5.16
CA LYS A 3 26.35 6.34 -5.75
C LYS A 3 27.39 6.93 -4.79
N HIS A 4 26.98 7.92 -3.99
CA HIS A 4 27.91 8.71 -3.18
C HIS A 4 27.86 8.38 -1.68
N LEU A 5 26.72 7.88 -1.21
CA LEU A 5 26.51 7.54 0.20
C LEU A 5 26.48 6.03 0.43
N SER A 6 26.55 5.22 -0.63
CA SER A 6 26.42 3.76 -0.58
C SER A 6 25.17 3.29 0.18
N MET A 7 24.12 4.12 0.18
CA MET A 7 22.90 3.88 0.92
C MET A 7 21.83 3.36 -0.03
N PRO A 8 21.35 2.12 0.17
CA PRO A 8 20.22 1.57 -0.58
C PRO A 8 18.91 2.25 -0.16
N VAL A 9 18.01 2.44 -1.11
CA VAL A 9 16.75 3.17 -0.93
C VAL A 9 15.62 2.53 -1.73
N HIS A 10 14.39 2.89 -1.40
CA HIS A 10 13.25 2.74 -2.31
C HIS A 10 12.45 4.03 -2.42
N PHE A 11 11.80 4.19 -3.56
CA PHE A 11 10.89 5.27 -3.91
C PHE A 11 9.61 4.69 -4.47
N LEU A 12 8.47 5.16 -3.98
CA LEU A 12 7.15 4.77 -4.47
C LEU A 12 6.30 6.02 -4.73
N ARG A 13 5.58 6.04 -5.85
CA ARG A 13 4.39 6.87 -6.07
C ARG A 13 3.19 5.94 -6.17
N VAL A 14 2.23 6.09 -5.27
CA VAL A 14 1.09 5.17 -5.15
C VAL A 14 -0.21 5.98 -5.17
N GLY A 15 -1.21 5.53 -5.92
CA GLY A 15 -2.55 6.09 -5.89
C GLY A 15 -3.26 5.81 -4.56
N GLU A 16 -4.34 6.54 -4.27
CA GLU A 16 -5.20 6.29 -3.10
C GLU A 16 -5.73 4.83 -3.06
N ASP A 17 -6.04 4.28 -4.23
CA ASP A 17 -6.47 2.89 -4.43
C ASP A 17 -5.37 1.84 -4.15
N GLY A 18 -4.12 2.29 -3.95
CA GLY A 18 -2.97 1.45 -3.70
C GLY A 18 -2.21 1.01 -4.95
N ALA A 19 -2.60 1.48 -6.15
CA ALA A 19 -1.91 1.17 -7.38
C ALA A 19 -0.52 1.84 -7.42
N LEU A 20 0.51 1.07 -7.73
CA LEU A 20 1.88 1.56 -7.86
C LEU A 20 2.07 2.24 -9.23
N TYR A 21 2.15 3.56 -9.24
CA TYR A 21 2.38 4.33 -10.48
C TYR A 21 3.86 4.37 -10.85
N LYS A 22 4.74 4.51 -9.86
CA LYS A 22 6.19 4.48 -10.06
C LYS A 22 6.86 3.83 -8.86
N GLY A 23 7.68 2.82 -9.10
CA GLY A 23 8.50 2.16 -8.08
C GLY A 23 9.95 2.08 -8.53
N TYR A 24 10.86 2.51 -7.67
CA TYR A 24 12.29 2.29 -7.82
C TYR A 24 12.83 1.75 -6.50
N GLU A 25 13.58 0.68 -6.53
CA GLU A 25 14.20 0.11 -5.33
C GLU A 25 15.62 -0.36 -5.65
N ASN A 26 16.48 -0.28 -4.66
CA ASN A 26 17.77 -0.96 -4.66
C ASN A 26 18.15 -1.42 -3.24
N ASP A 27 17.14 -1.67 -2.41
CA ASP A 27 17.26 -2.01 -0.99
C ASP A 27 16.61 -3.35 -0.63
N GLY A 28 16.13 -4.08 -1.63
CA GLY A 28 15.57 -5.42 -1.48
C GLY A 28 14.11 -5.42 -1.04
N LEU A 29 13.46 -4.25 -0.95
CA LEU A 29 12.01 -4.17 -0.79
C LEU A 29 11.35 -4.84 -2.00
N GLN A 30 10.63 -5.94 -1.76
CA GLN A 30 9.98 -6.69 -2.84
C GLN A 30 8.74 -5.95 -3.33
N LEU A 31 8.87 -5.25 -4.45
CA LEU A 31 7.74 -4.62 -5.13
C LEU A 31 6.83 -5.70 -5.75
N PRO A 32 5.50 -5.53 -5.66
CA PRO A 32 4.59 -6.45 -6.32
C PRO A 32 4.79 -6.36 -7.85
N THR A 33 4.86 -7.51 -8.50
CA THR A 33 5.02 -7.63 -9.95
C THR A 33 3.91 -8.49 -10.56
N ASP A 34 3.58 -8.22 -11.82
CA ASP A 34 2.75 -9.12 -12.62
C ASP A 34 3.55 -10.30 -13.18
N VAL A 35 2.88 -11.13 -14.00
CA VAL A 35 3.47 -12.30 -14.67
C VAL A 35 4.60 -11.95 -15.65
N THR A 36 4.70 -10.68 -16.07
CA THR A 36 5.76 -10.17 -16.95
C THR A 36 6.92 -9.55 -16.16
N GLY A 37 6.78 -9.40 -14.84
CA GLY A 37 7.73 -8.70 -13.98
C GLY A 37 7.50 -7.20 -13.89
N SER A 38 6.41 -6.66 -14.47
CA SER A 38 6.07 -5.24 -14.37
C SER A 38 5.50 -4.92 -13.00
N THR A 39 5.98 -3.83 -12.39
CA THR A 39 5.48 -3.32 -11.10
C THR A 39 4.36 -2.29 -11.25
N GLU A 40 4.24 -1.67 -12.42
CA GLU A 40 3.28 -0.59 -12.65
C GLU A 40 1.84 -1.10 -12.60
N GLY A 41 0.98 -0.36 -11.90
CA GLY A 41 -0.42 -0.71 -11.67
C GLY A 41 -0.65 -1.81 -10.64
N GLN A 42 0.39 -2.50 -10.16
CA GLN A 42 0.25 -3.50 -9.11
C GLN A 42 -0.12 -2.86 -7.76
N LEU A 43 -0.91 -3.57 -6.96
CA LEU A 43 -1.32 -3.08 -5.64
C LEU A 43 -0.23 -3.31 -4.59
N VAL A 44 0.22 -2.22 -3.95
CA VAL A 44 1.14 -2.32 -2.81
C VAL A 44 0.42 -2.81 -1.55
N CYS A 45 1.17 -3.39 -0.62
CA CYS A 45 0.61 -3.91 0.62
C CYS A 45 -0.11 -2.84 1.44
N ARG A 46 -1.31 -3.16 1.95
CA ARG A 46 -2.15 -2.28 2.80
C ARG A 46 -1.42 -1.76 4.04
N GLN A 47 -0.44 -2.50 4.53
CA GLN A 47 0.32 -2.19 5.74
C GLN A 47 1.50 -1.26 5.48
N TRP A 48 1.84 -0.95 4.23
CA TRP A 48 2.94 -0.04 3.91
C TRP A 48 2.53 1.41 4.14
N SER A 49 3.50 2.26 4.50
CA SER A 49 3.26 3.68 4.76
C SER A 49 2.62 4.42 3.59
N ALA A 50 2.91 3.97 2.36
CA ALA A 50 2.31 4.45 1.12
C ALA A 50 0.77 4.34 1.08
N ARG A 51 0.20 3.40 1.84
CA ARG A 51 -1.26 3.18 1.99
C ARG A 51 -1.77 3.75 3.30
N THR A 52 -1.10 3.45 4.41
CA THR A 52 -1.56 3.85 5.76
C THR A 52 -1.54 5.36 5.98
N ALA A 53 -0.73 6.11 5.23
CA ALA A 53 -0.73 7.57 5.27
C ALA A 53 -2.10 8.19 4.91
N PHE A 54 -2.89 7.55 4.05
CA PHE A 54 -4.23 8.03 3.67
C PHE A 54 -5.26 7.87 4.79
N TRP A 55 -5.08 6.92 5.70
CA TRP A 55 -6.05 6.67 6.79
C TRP A 55 -6.03 7.74 7.87
N ARG A 56 -5.06 8.67 7.82
CA ARG A 56 -4.96 9.73 8.82
C ARG A 56 -5.93 10.88 8.51
N PRO A 57 -6.68 11.35 9.51
CA PRO A 57 -7.58 12.49 9.34
C PRO A 57 -6.83 13.81 9.17
N ASN A 58 -5.61 13.93 9.73
CA ASN A 58 -4.78 15.12 9.58
C ASN A 58 -3.47 14.78 8.85
N ARG A 59 -3.25 15.43 7.70
CA ARG A 59 -2.18 15.13 6.72
C ARG A 59 -1.26 16.33 6.49
N THR A 60 -1.00 17.12 7.54
CA THR A 60 -0.19 18.35 7.46
C THR A 60 1.31 18.14 7.42
N ASN A 61 1.81 17.03 7.96
CA ASN A 61 3.24 16.69 8.05
C ASN A 61 3.53 15.34 7.41
N GLU A 62 4.82 15.06 7.15
CA GLU A 62 5.26 13.75 6.68
C GLU A 62 4.88 12.65 7.68
N PHE A 63 4.54 11.49 7.14
CA PHE A 63 4.22 10.28 7.90
C PHE A 63 5.42 9.34 7.91
N TYR A 64 5.90 9.01 9.11
CA TYR A 64 6.99 8.07 9.31
C TYR A 64 6.49 6.75 9.87
N GLN A 65 6.94 5.64 9.29
CA GLN A 65 6.57 4.30 9.72
C GLN A 65 7.70 3.30 9.49
N TYR A 66 7.89 2.37 10.42
CA TYR A 66 8.64 1.15 10.20
C TYR A 66 7.71 0.02 9.73
N THR A 67 8.11 -0.70 8.69
CA THR A 67 7.36 -1.87 8.21
C THR A 67 8.26 -3.09 8.23
N ASP A 68 7.88 -4.10 9.02
CA ASP A 68 8.50 -5.42 8.98
C ASP A 68 7.92 -6.21 7.81
N THR A 69 8.77 -6.67 6.91
CA THR A 69 8.40 -7.53 5.77
C THR A 69 9.17 -8.86 5.87
N PRO A 70 8.83 -9.87 5.06
CA PRO A 70 9.61 -11.12 5.01
C PRO A 70 11.07 -10.91 4.55
N THR A 71 11.37 -9.81 3.87
CA THR A 71 12.72 -9.52 3.35
C THR A 71 13.52 -8.55 4.23
N GLY A 72 12.89 -7.90 5.20
CA GLY A 72 13.57 -7.03 6.15
C GLY A 72 12.66 -5.99 6.78
N THR A 73 13.22 -5.16 7.64
CA THR A 73 12.52 -4.01 8.22
C THR A 73 12.93 -2.74 7.49
N TYR A 74 11.94 -1.97 7.05
CA TYR A 74 12.14 -0.74 6.28
C TYR A 74 11.56 0.46 7.03
N TRP A 75 12.31 1.55 7.07
CA TRP A 75 11.80 2.85 7.51
C TRP A 75 11.36 3.64 6.28
N CYS A 76 10.16 4.22 6.36
CA CYS A 76 9.59 4.98 5.26
C CYS A 76 9.10 6.35 5.75
N SER A 77 9.34 7.38 4.93
CA SER A 77 8.75 8.71 5.01
C SER A 77 7.79 8.88 3.84
N THR A 78 6.53 9.16 4.14
CA THR A 78 5.45 9.29 3.15
C THR A 78 4.79 10.65 3.26
N GLN A 79 4.55 11.28 2.12
CA GLN A 79 3.74 12.48 2.02
C GLN A 79 2.59 12.23 1.04
N THR A 80 1.38 12.58 1.46
CA THR A 80 0.20 12.55 0.58
C THR A 80 0.11 13.87 -0.19
N GLY A 81 -0.31 13.80 -1.44
CA GLY A 81 -0.58 14.95 -2.28
C GLY A 81 -1.87 14.76 -3.05
N THR A 82 -2.44 15.87 -3.52
CA THR A 82 -3.60 15.89 -4.38
C THR A 82 -3.23 16.56 -5.71
N SER A 83 -3.74 16.02 -6.80
CA SER A 83 -3.74 16.61 -8.14
C SER A 83 -5.17 16.95 -8.53
N SER A 84 -5.38 17.54 -9.71
CA SER A 84 -6.73 17.92 -10.17
C SER A 84 -7.71 16.73 -10.23
N ASN A 85 -7.19 15.50 -10.42
CA ASN A 85 -8.01 14.31 -10.68
C ASN A 85 -7.66 13.11 -9.78
N GLU A 86 -6.68 13.21 -8.89
CA GLU A 86 -6.20 12.05 -8.09
C GLU A 86 -5.60 12.46 -6.75
N GLU A 87 -5.82 11.64 -5.73
CA GLU A 87 -4.98 11.61 -4.52
C GLU A 87 -3.86 10.58 -4.70
N PHE A 88 -2.67 10.92 -4.23
CA PHE A 88 -1.50 10.04 -4.31
C PHE A 88 -0.62 10.19 -3.08
N SER A 89 0.25 9.22 -2.86
CA SER A 89 1.32 9.28 -1.89
C SER A 89 2.68 9.15 -2.57
N ILE A 90 3.65 9.89 -2.06
CA ILE A 90 5.06 9.75 -2.41
C ILE A 90 5.76 9.21 -1.18
N THR A 91 6.42 8.07 -1.33
CA THR A 91 7.16 7.41 -0.25
C THR A 91 8.62 7.28 -0.62
N PHE A 92 9.48 7.63 0.32
CA PHE A 92 10.90 7.33 0.27
C PHE A 92 11.25 6.49 1.50
N GLY A 93 12.04 5.44 1.32
CA GLY A 93 12.47 4.63 2.46
C GLY A 93 13.82 3.99 2.29
N VAL A 94 14.28 3.42 3.39
CA VAL A 94 15.59 2.76 3.54
C VAL A 94 15.47 1.55 4.47
N PRO A 95 16.43 0.61 4.41
CA PRO A 95 16.52 -0.44 5.43
C PRO A 95 16.71 0.12 6.83
N PHE A 96 16.29 -0.63 7.83
CA PHE A 96 16.38 -0.26 9.25
C PHE A 96 17.78 0.22 9.69
N ALA A 97 18.85 -0.39 9.16
CA ALA A 97 20.23 -0.04 9.49
C ALA A 97 20.60 1.42 9.12
N ASP A 98 19.98 1.96 8.07
CA ASP A 98 20.24 3.30 7.54
C ASP A 98 19.27 4.35 8.05
N ALA A 99 18.17 3.95 8.70
CA ALA A 99 17.19 4.85 9.29
C ALA A 99 17.80 5.83 10.32
N LYS A 100 18.98 5.50 10.90
CA LYS A 100 19.75 6.39 11.80
C LYS A 100 20.10 7.76 11.22
N TRP A 101 20.13 7.89 9.90
CA TRP A 101 20.50 9.13 9.22
C TRP A 101 19.30 10.06 8.92
N PHE A 102 18.08 9.61 9.20
CA PHE A 102 16.86 10.31 8.81
C PHE A 102 16.10 10.91 10.00
N ARG A 103 15.51 12.09 9.78
CA ARG A 103 14.54 12.70 10.70
C ARG A 103 13.29 11.83 10.75
N GLY A 104 12.70 11.68 11.94
CA GLY A 104 11.50 10.85 12.13
C GLY A 104 11.80 9.38 12.38
N ARG A 105 13.07 9.00 12.54
CA ARG A 105 13.50 7.64 12.92
C ARG A 105 13.01 7.18 14.29
N ASP A 106 12.62 8.11 15.15
CA ASP A 106 12.10 7.92 16.50
C ASP A 106 10.60 7.60 16.52
N THR A 107 9.96 7.52 15.33
CA THR A 107 8.56 7.10 15.19
C THR A 107 8.30 5.76 15.87
N SER A 108 7.20 5.68 16.62
CA SER A 108 6.68 4.44 17.18
C SER A 108 5.71 3.72 16.24
N ASN A 109 5.35 4.34 15.10
CA ASN A 109 4.47 3.72 14.12
C ASN A 109 5.18 2.53 13.49
N ARG A 110 4.66 1.33 13.76
CA ARG A 110 5.19 0.08 13.23
C ARG A 110 4.07 -0.78 12.70
N ALA A 111 4.28 -1.34 11.52
CA ALA A 111 3.36 -2.26 10.88
C ALA A 111 4.10 -3.53 10.46
N ALA A 112 3.35 -4.61 10.27
CA ALA A 112 3.88 -5.88 9.77
C ALA A 112 3.18 -6.24 8.47
N SER A 113 3.95 -6.43 7.40
CA SER A 113 3.50 -6.93 6.12
C SER A 113 3.92 -8.38 5.97
N ARG A 114 2.98 -9.26 5.62
CA ARG A 114 3.26 -10.64 5.21
C ARG A 114 3.20 -10.84 3.69
N CYS A 115 2.99 -9.77 2.92
CA CYS A 115 3.02 -9.86 1.46
C CYS A 115 4.38 -10.45 1.01
N PRO A 116 4.39 -11.36 0.02
CA PRO A 116 3.33 -11.65 -0.96
C PRO A 116 2.28 -12.71 -0.53
N ASP A 117 2.24 -13.16 0.73
CA ASP A 117 1.18 -14.06 1.20
C ASP A 117 -0.21 -13.48 0.92
N ALA A 118 -1.05 -14.25 0.23
CA ALA A 118 -2.41 -13.87 -0.11
C ALA A 118 -3.26 -13.53 1.13
N SER A 119 -2.99 -14.16 2.28
CA SER A 119 -3.68 -13.88 3.56
C SER A 119 -3.43 -12.47 4.09
N CYS A 120 -2.38 -11.78 3.61
CA CYS A 120 -2.01 -10.47 4.13
C CYS A 120 -2.96 -9.36 3.64
N CYS A 121 -3.28 -9.35 2.35
CA CYS A 121 -4.00 -8.24 1.73
C CYS A 121 -4.93 -8.63 0.57
N ARG A 122 -4.80 -9.85 0.01
CA ARG A 122 -5.56 -10.23 -1.20
C ARG A 122 -6.77 -11.09 -0.89
N ARG A 123 -6.73 -11.83 0.22
CA ARG A 123 -7.82 -12.70 0.66
C ARG A 123 -8.47 -12.10 1.91
N PRO A 124 -9.79 -11.87 1.91
CA PRO A 124 -10.50 -11.45 3.10
C PRO A 124 -10.40 -12.49 4.22
N ASP A 125 -10.55 -12.04 5.47
CA ASP A 125 -10.65 -12.93 6.62
C ASP A 125 -11.80 -13.93 6.43
N THR A 126 -11.63 -15.15 6.95
CA THR A 126 -12.60 -16.23 6.77
C THR A 126 -13.97 -15.89 7.38
N GLU A 127 -14.02 -15.18 8.50
CA GLU A 127 -15.28 -14.82 9.15
C GLU A 127 -16.00 -13.70 8.38
N LEU A 128 -15.25 -12.70 7.90
CA LEU A 128 -15.79 -11.66 7.01
C LEU A 128 -16.33 -12.26 5.71
N SER A 129 -15.59 -13.19 5.12
CA SER A 129 -15.99 -13.87 3.89
C SER A 129 -17.29 -14.67 4.08
N LYS A 130 -17.41 -15.46 5.16
CA LYS A 130 -18.64 -16.19 5.47
C LYS A 130 -19.84 -15.27 5.63
N ARG A 131 -19.64 -14.10 6.25
CA ARG A 131 -20.73 -13.15 6.52
C ARG A 131 -21.18 -12.42 5.26
N TRP A 132 -20.25 -11.96 4.43
CA TRP A 132 -20.50 -10.96 3.38
C TRP A 132 -20.46 -11.51 1.95
N ALA A 133 -19.82 -12.65 1.68
CA ALA A 133 -19.60 -13.14 0.30
C ALA A 133 -20.88 -13.32 -0.52
N HIS A 134 -22.01 -13.65 0.12
CA HIS A 134 -23.31 -13.81 -0.54
C HIS A 134 -24.26 -12.63 -0.30
N LYS A 135 -23.81 -11.59 0.40
CA LYS A 135 -24.62 -10.43 0.81
C LYS A 135 -24.13 -9.09 0.25
N ALA A 136 -22.93 -9.07 -0.35
CA ALA A 136 -22.29 -7.86 -0.86
C ALA A 136 -22.24 -7.86 -2.40
N TRP A 137 -22.80 -6.83 -3.02
CA TRP A 137 -22.84 -6.65 -4.48
C TRP A 137 -22.37 -5.22 -4.83
N PRO A 138 -21.06 -5.00 -5.07
CA PRO A 138 -20.54 -3.69 -5.41
C PRO A 138 -20.87 -3.34 -6.87
N SER A 139 -21.30 -2.09 -7.12
CA SER A 139 -21.38 -1.53 -8.47
C SER A 139 -20.19 -0.61 -8.73
N ALA A 140 -19.13 -1.12 -9.34
CA ALA A 140 -17.98 -0.30 -9.71
C ALA A 140 -18.35 0.61 -10.90
N LYS A 141 -18.09 1.92 -10.79
CA LYS A 141 -18.16 2.84 -11.93
C LYS A 141 -16.84 2.73 -12.70
N LEU A 142 -16.89 2.15 -13.90
CA LEU A 142 -15.69 2.00 -14.73
C LEU A 142 -15.19 3.39 -15.15
N HIS A 143 -14.00 3.78 -14.70
CA HIS A 143 -13.29 4.94 -15.25
C HIS A 143 -12.55 4.51 -16.53
N ALA A 144 -13.03 4.98 -17.68
CA ALA A 144 -12.70 4.50 -19.03
C ALA A 144 -11.24 4.71 -19.50
N HIS A 145 -10.31 5.10 -18.63
CA HIS A 145 -8.93 5.44 -19.01
C HIS A 145 -7.83 4.71 -18.23
N ILE A 146 -8.17 3.67 -17.47
CA ILE A 146 -7.18 2.96 -16.64
C ILE A 146 -6.91 1.57 -17.23
N LEU A 147 -5.73 1.42 -17.85
CA LEU A 147 -5.11 0.12 -18.20
C LEU A 147 -4.38 -0.50 -16.99
N ALA A 148 -4.79 -0.17 -15.76
CA ALA A 148 -4.24 -0.79 -14.57
C ALA A 148 -4.82 -2.21 -14.38
N PRO A 149 -4.03 -3.15 -13.84
CA PRO A 149 -4.54 -4.43 -13.43
C PRO A 149 -5.58 -4.22 -12.32
N LEU A 150 -6.83 -4.54 -12.65
CA LEU A 150 -7.91 -4.50 -11.68
C LEU A 150 -7.62 -5.53 -10.56
N PRO A 151 -7.92 -5.21 -9.29
CA PRO A 151 -7.88 -6.19 -8.22
C PRO A 151 -8.62 -7.46 -8.65
N SER A 152 -8.01 -8.62 -8.42
CA SER A 152 -8.70 -9.88 -8.60
C SER A 152 -9.69 -10.08 -7.46
N GLY A 153 -10.98 -10.11 -7.80
CA GLY A 153 -12.10 -10.25 -6.89
C GLY A 153 -13.36 -10.65 -7.64
N THR A 154 -14.47 -10.81 -6.93
CA THR A 154 -15.76 -11.19 -7.54
C THR A 154 -16.21 -10.13 -8.56
N PHE A 155 -15.79 -8.88 -8.40
CA PHE A 155 -16.06 -7.77 -9.31
C PHE A 155 -14.76 -7.05 -9.69
N PRO A 156 -14.49 -6.87 -11.00
CA PRO A 156 -13.30 -6.16 -11.46
C PRO A 156 -13.26 -4.73 -10.91
N GLY A 157 -12.15 -4.34 -10.28
CA GLY A 157 -11.98 -3.00 -9.73
C GLY A 157 -12.31 -2.84 -8.24
N VAL A 158 -12.77 -3.91 -7.58
CA VAL A 158 -13.13 -3.88 -6.16
C VAL A 158 -12.32 -4.95 -5.40
N ASP A 159 -11.65 -4.54 -4.34
CA ASP A 159 -10.99 -5.44 -3.40
C ASP A 159 -12.03 -5.99 -2.42
N ASP A 160 -12.30 -7.29 -2.47
CA ASP A 160 -13.28 -7.97 -1.61
C ASP A 160 -12.95 -7.82 -0.11
N THR A 161 -11.66 -7.71 0.25
CA THR A 161 -11.23 -7.46 1.64
C THR A 161 -11.66 -6.07 2.10
N GLU A 162 -11.52 -5.07 1.24
CA GLU A 162 -11.92 -3.70 1.54
C GLU A 162 -13.43 -3.56 1.66
N LEU A 163 -14.16 -4.17 0.72
CA LEU A 163 -15.61 -4.18 0.74
C LEU A 163 -16.15 -4.83 2.02
N TYR A 164 -15.63 -6.00 2.40
CA TYR A 164 -16.14 -6.70 3.59
C TYR A 164 -15.76 -5.98 4.88
N ALA A 165 -14.56 -5.41 4.97
CA ALA A 165 -14.17 -4.60 6.12
C ALA A 165 -15.04 -3.34 6.25
N PHE A 166 -15.35 -2.68 5.13
CA PHE A 166 -16.25 -1.53 5.09
C PHE A 166 -17.67 -1.89 5.55
N LEU A 167 -18.24 -2.97 5.01
CA LEU A 167 -19.58 -3.43 5.39
C LEU A 167 -19.65 -3.83 6.86
N GLU A 168 -18.61 -4.49 7.38
CA GLU A 168 -18.55 -4.84 8.80
C GLU A 168 -18.59 -3.61 9.69
N ALA A 169 -17.76 -2.60 9.38
CA ALA A 169 -17.68 -1.35 10.14
C ALA A 169 -19.00 -0.57 10.19
N HIS A 170 -19.86 -0.69 9.16
CA HIS A 170 -21.14 0.03 9.05
C HIS A 170 -22.37 -0.87 9.26
N SER A 171 -22.20 -2.11 9.71
CA SER A 171 -23.31 -3.06 9.88
C SER A 171 -24.13 -2.90 11.16
N ALA A 172 -23.68 -2.02 12.07
CA ALA A 172 -24.32 -1.76 13.36
C ALA A 172 -24.99 -0.37 13.45
N GLU A 173 -25.00 0.38 12.34
CA GLU A 173 -25.85 1.57 12.15
C GLU A 173 -27.23 1.17 11.60
#